data_AF-A0A504YGU0-F1
#
_entry.id   AF-A0A504YGU0-F1
#
_cell.length_a   1.000
_cell.length_b   1.000
_cell.length_c   1.000
_cell.angle_alpha   90.00
_cell.angle_beta   90.00
_cell.angle_gamma   90.00
#
_symmetry.space_group_name_H-M   'P 1'
#
loop_
_entity.id
_entity.type
_entity.pdbx_description
1 polymer ?
#
loop_
_entity_poly.entity_id
_entity_poly.type
_entity_poly.pdbx_seq_one_letter_code
_entity_poly.pdbx_strand_id
1 'polypeptide(L)'
;MKTTEILRYVKPKTNSMLIFVQIASGLPILALLICVSLCINMNFGLTTHCTSTNFLPSLSAAVGAKQPQRSTWLLAISISSLLRLVLIPPVMASYQVTFGRILGSGYFSAIRLLFLINTTEIAFLLIMSVIPSSSNYEAHRNTLAVFVLMSVLFMILDSSFFRQLADHTGNSYLVRQACRKRKLLVAYLSTLAIVGTVYYIHTFYCPPYAYTLFSAFEYIAICLNVCYHFVMLGVVHRKPVSAILERPVHGEFFLFCDTSLPL
;
A
#
# COMPACT_ATOMS: atom_id res chain seq x y z
N MET A 1 41.25 -26.29 -9.43
CA MET A 1 40.86 -25.25 -10.40
C MET A 1 39.48 -24.73 -9.97
N LYS A 2 39.44 -23.68 -9.12
CA LYS A 2 38.19 -23.13 -8.58
C LYS A 2 37.67 -22.10 -9.59
N THR A 3 36.52 -22.36 -10.19
CA THR A 3 35.84 -21.43 -11.09
C THR A 3 35.31 -20.26 -10.28
N THR A 4 36.04 -19.15 -10.29
CA THR A 4 35.59 -17.86 -9.80
C THR A 4 34.51 -17.37 -10.77
N GLU A 5 33.25 -17.68 -10.51
CA GLU A 5 32.14 -17.03 -11.22
C GLU A 5 32.13 -15.55 -10.84
N ILE A 6 32.68 -14.73 -11.73
CA ILE A 6 32.57 -13.28 -11.67
C ILE A 6 31.11 -12.94 -11.93
N LEU A 7 30.36 -12.66 -10.86
CA LEU A 7 29.01 -12.14 -10.90
C LEU A 7 28.97 -10.87 -11.75
N ARG A 8 28.44 -10.97 -12.98
CA ARG A 8 28.20 -9.81 -13.84
C ARG A 8 27.00 -9.04 -13.33
N TYR A 9 27.24 -7.84 -12.82
CA TYR A 9 26.20 -6.84 -12.66
C TYR A 9 25.68 -6.42 -14.04
N VAL A 10 24.53 -6.97 -14.46
CA VAL A 10 23.82 -6.50 -15.66
C VAL A 10 22.97 -5.31 -15.27
N LYS A 11 23.43 -4.10 -15.59
CA LYS A 11 22.64 -2.88 -15.42
C LYS A 11 21.39 -2.98 -16.32
N PRO A 12 20.16 -2.99 -15.78
CA PRO A 12 18.96 -3.08 -16.59
C PRO A 12 18.89 -1.91 -17.56
N LYS A 13 18.64 -2.20 -18.84
CA LYS A 13 18.67 -1.21 -19.92
C LYS A 13 17.44 -0.29 -19.93
N THR A 14 16.41 -0.59 -19.14
CA THR A 14 15.14 0.16 -19.07
C THR A 14 14.55 0.13 -17.66
N ASN A 15 14.04 1.28 -17.18
CA ASN A 15 13.34 1.44 -15.89
C ASN A 15 11.92 0.81 -15.90
N SER A 16 11.70 -0.27 -16.66
CA SER A 16 10.36 -0.78 -16.93
C SER A 16 9.62 -1.25 -15.66
N MET A 17 10.31 -1.91 -14.70
CA MET A 17 9.69 -2.28 -13.42
C MET A 17 9.31 -1.08 -12.56
N LEU A 18 10.08 0.02 -12.63
CA LEU A 18 9.74 1.25 -11.92
C LEU A 18 8.42 1.83 -12.45
N ILE A 19 8.19 1.79 -13.76
CA ILE A 19 6.93 2.24 -14.39
C ILE A 19 5.76 1.39 -13.87
N PHE A 20 5.91 0.06 -13.82
CA PHE A 20 4.88 -0.82 -13.25
C PHE A 20 4.51 -0.45 -11.81
N VAL A 21 5.52 -0.21 -10.95
CA VAL A 21 5.31 0.19 -9.56
C VAL A 21 4.65 1.56 -9.45
N GLN A 22 5.04 2.52 -10.30
CA GLN A 22 4.46 3.85 -10.35
C GLN A 22 3.00 3.81 -10.78
N ILE A 23 2.65 3.05 -11.83
CA ILE A 23 1.26 2.91 -12.28
C ILE A 23 0.42 2.22 -11.20
N ALA A 24 0.92 1.12 -10.64
CA ALA A 24 0.23 0.37 -9.58
C ALA A 24 -0.09 1.24 -8.36
N SER A 25 0.79 2.18 -8.01
CA SER A 25 0.60 3.04 -6.84
C SER A 25 -0.11 4.36 -7.17
N GLY A 26 0.04 4.89 -8.38
CA GLY A 26 -0.49 6.21 -8.77
C GLY A 26 -1.98 6.20 -9.14
N LEU A 27 -2.49 5.09 -9.69
CA LEU A 27 -3.88 4.96 -10.13
C LEU A 27 -4.91 5.29 -9.03
N PRO A 28 -4.81 4.76 -7.79
CA PRO A 28 -5.74 5.09 -6.71
C PRO A 28 -5.76 6.58 -6.36
N ILE A 29 -4.59 7.24 -6.37
CA ILE A 29 -4.48 8.68 -6.06
C ILE A 29 -5.14 9.51 -7.16
N LEU A 30 -4.87 9.18 -8.42
CA LEU A 30 -5.49 9.87 -9.55
C LEU A 30 -7.02 9.70 -9.51
N ALA A 31 -7.51 8.50 -9.24
CA ALA A 31 -8.93 8.24 -9.11
C ALA A 31 -9.56 8.99 -7.94
N LEU A 32 -8.90 9.05 -6.78
CA LEU A 32 -9.35 9.83 -5.62
C LEU A 32 -9.56 11.30 -6.01
N LEU A 33 -8.55 11.92 -6.64
CA LEU A 33 -8.61 13.33 -7.06
C LEU A 33 -9.73 13.59 -8.05
N ILE A 34 -9.89 12.71 -9.06
CA ILE A 34 -10.97 12.83 -10.05
C ILE A 34 -12.34 12.70 -9.38
N CYS A 35 -12.54 11.67 -8.55
CA CYS A 35 -13.82 11.40 -7.91
C CYS A 35 -14.23 12.54 -6.96
N VAL A 36 -13.32 13.01 -6.11
CA VAL A 36 -13.57 14.11 -5.18
C VAL A 36 -13.84 15.41 -5.93
N SER A 37 -13.04 15.74 -6.95
CA SER A 37 -13.24 16.96 -7.74
C SER A 37 -14.59 16.97 -8.45
N LEU A 38 -15.01 15.84 -9.05
CA LEU A 38 -16.33 15.72 -9.66
C LEU A 38 -17.46 15.85 -8.63
N CYS A 39 -17.26 15.28 -7.44
CA CYS A 39 -18.24 15.34 -6.36
C CYS A 39 -18.46 16.78 -5.87
N ILE A 40 -17.37 17.54 -5.69
CA ILE A 40 -17.41 18.97 -5.32
C ILE A 40 -18.08 19.81 -6.41
N ASN A 41 -17.68 19.64 -7.69
CA ASN A 41 -18.26 20.41 -8.79
C ASN A 41 -19.77 20.17 -8.96
N MET A 42 -20.25 18.96 -8.63
CA MET A 42 -21.67 18.62 -8.69
C MET A 42 -22.42 18.86 -7.36
N ASN A 43 -21.77 19.45 -6.35
CA ASN A 43 -22.32 19.64 -5.00
C ASN A 43 -22.98 18.36 -4.44
N PHE A 44 -22.35 17.21 -4.67
CA PHE A 44 -22.88 15.91 -4.29
C PHE A 44 -22.10 15.31 -3.11
N GLY A 45 -22.74 14.48 -2.29
CA GLY A 45 -22.07 13.78 -1.18
C GLY A 45 -21.59 14.68 -0.03
N LEU A 46 -22.02 15.95 0.00
CA LEU A 46 -21.67 16.94 1.05
C LEU A 46 -22.70 16.96 2.20
N THR A 47 -23.91 16.48 1.94
CA THR A 47 -24.98 16.42 2.93
C THR A 47 -24.88 15.13 3.74
N THR A 48 -24.83 15.27 5.05
CA THR A 48 -24.96 14.17 6.02
C THR A 48 -26.33 14.24 6.68
N HIS A 49 -26.72 13.19 7.40
CA HIS A 49 -27.93 13.22 8.23
C HIS A 49 -27.91 14.35 9.28
N CYS A 50 -26.71 14.80 9.69
CA CYS A 50 -26.53 15.88 10.66
C CYS A 50 -26.59 17.27 10.01
N THR A 51 -25.86 17.47 8.90
CA THR A 51 -25.56 18.81 8.36
C THR A 51 -25.42 18.83 6.84
N SER A 52 -25.74 19.98 6.25
CA SER A 52 -25.55 20.32 4.83
C SER A 52 -24.35 21.24 4.57
N THR A 53 -23.57 21.59 5.60
CA THR A 53 -22.52 22.63 5.53
C THR A 53 -21.13 22.11 5.19
N ASN A 54 -20.98 20.85 4.74
CA ASN A 54 -19.66 20.26 4.50
C ASN A 54 -19.09 20.64 3.13
N PHE A 55 -17.76 20.68 3.04
CA PHE A 55 -17.05 21.02 1.81
C PHE A 55 -16.37 19.83 1.14
N LEU A 56 -16.04 18.78 1.91
CA LEU A 56 -15.36 17.59 1.41
C LEU A 56 -16.24 16.34 1.60
N PRO A 57 -16.54 15.61 0.52
CA PRO A 57 -17.27 14.34 0.60
C PRO A 57 -16.33 13.21 0.99
N SER A 58 -16.74 12.26 1.83
CA SER A 58 -15.88 11.08 2.03
C SER A 58 -15.73 10.30 0.72
N LEU A 59 -14.63 9.56 0.56
CA LEU A 59 -14.42 8.72 -0.61
C LEU A 59 -15.59 7.74 -0.79
N SER A 60 -16.01 7.09 0.29
CA SER A 60 -17.16 6.17 0.28
C SER A 60 -18.45 6.83 -0.18
N ALA A 61 -18.66 8.13 0.06
CA ALA A 61 -19.79 8.88 -0.47
C ALA A 61 -19.59 9.25 -1.95
N ALA A 62 -18.38 9.67 -2.32
CA ALA A 62 -18.03 10.06 -3.69
C ALA A 62 -18.18 8.91 -4.70
N VAL A 63 -17.90 7.66 -4.28
CA VAL A 63 -17.97 6.46 -5.14
C VAL A 63 -19.19 5.57 -4.89
N GLY A 64 -20.14 6.05 -4.08
CA GLY A 64 -21.32 5.28 -3.64
C GLY A 64 -22.23 4.86 -4.80
N ALA A 65 -22.99 5.79 -5.39
CA ALA A 65 -23.97 5.46 -6.42
C ALA A 65 -23.74 6.17 -7.77
N LYS A 66 -23.08 7.34 -7.77
CA LYS A 66 -23.02 8.18 -8.97
C LYS A 66 -21.94 7.75 -9.95
N GLN A 67 -22.31 7.88 -11.22
CA GLN A 67 -21.42 7.76 -12.36
C GLN A 67 -21.02 9.17 -12.82
N PRO A 68 -19.77 9.37 -13.30
CA PRO A 68 -18.76 8.35 -13.59
C PRO A 68 -17.85 7.96 -12.41
N GLN A 69 -17.96 8.61 -11.24
CA GLN A 69 -17.04 8.43 -10.10
C GLN A 69 -16.87 6.96 -9.69
N ARG A 70 -17.98 6.24 -9.57
CA ARG A 70 -17.97 4.83 -9.20
C ARG A 70 -17.17 3.98 -10.18
N SER A 71 -17.44 4.10 -11.48
CA SER A 71 -16.72 3.33 -12.50
C SER A 71 -15.25 3.73 -12.59
N THR A 72 -14.92 5.02 -12.48
CA THR A 72 -13.53 5.50 -12.43
C THR A 72 -12.75 4.89 -11.26
N TRP A 73 -13.34 4.91 -10.06
CA TRP A 73 -12.73 4.31 -8.87
C TRP A 73 -12.54 2.80 -9.01
N LEU A 74 -13.58 2.08 -9.42
CA LEU A 74 -13.55 0.63 -9.59
C LEU A 74 -12.48 0.20 -10.60
N LEU A 75 -12.40 0.87 -11.75
CA LEU A 75 -11.41 0.55 -12.78
C LEU A 75 -9.99 0.78 -12.25
N ALA A 76 -9.75 1.93 -11.61
CA ALA A 76 -8.43 2.28 -11.09
C ALA A 76 -7.96 1.32 -9.99
N ILE A 77 -8.83 0.98 -9.03
CA ILE A 77 -8.51 0.03 -7.95
C ILE A 77 -8.35 -1.39 -8.50
N SER A 78 -9.14 -1.80 -9.51
CA SER A 78 -9.00 -3.11 -10.14
C SER A 78 -7.65 -3.26 -10.83
N ILE A 79 -7.25 -2.29 -11.65
CA ILE A 79 -5.95 -2.30 -12.33
C ILE A 79 -4.81 -2.22 -11.31
N SER A 80 -4.88 -1.29 -10.35
CA SER A 80 -3.88 -1.15 -9.29
C SER A 80 -3.69 -2.47 -8.52
N SER A 81 -4.80 -3.10 -8.11
CA SER A 81 -4.77 -4.35 -7.35
C SER A 81 -4.22 -5.51 -8.16
N LEU A 82 -4.62 -5.63 -9.43
CA LEU A 82 -4.07 -6.66 -10.33
C LEU A 82 -2.56 -6.52 -10.48
N LEU A 83 -2.06 -5.30 -10.73
CA LEU A 83 -0.63 -5.05 -10.85
C LEU A 83 0.11 -5.37 -9.54
N ARG A 84 -0.46 -5.01 -8.39
CA ARG A 84 0.13 -5.33 -7.07
C ARG A 84 0.19 -6.83 -6.81
N LEU A 85 -0.86 -7.59 -7.16
CA LEU A 85 -0.88 -9.05 -7.06
C LEU A 85 0.18 -9.70 -7.95
N VAL A 86 0.34 -9.23 -9.18
CA VAL A 86 1.39 -9.69 -10.12
C VAL A 86 2.81 -9.42 -9.57
N LEU A 87 2.98 -8.34 -8.80
CA LEU A 87 4.27 -8.00 -8.18
C LEU A 87 4.58 -8.79 -6.90
N ILE A 88 3.62 -9.50 -6.29
CA ILE A 88 3.84 -10.24 -5.04
C ILE A 88 4.94 -11.31 -5.17
N PRO A 89 4.91 -12.23 -6.16
CA PRO A 89 5.92 -13.28 -6.27
C PRO A 89 7.38 -12.78 -6.36
N PRO A 90 7.74 -11.83 -7.25
CA PRO A 90 9.13 -11.36 -7.36
C PRO A 90 9.59 -10.55 -6.14
N VAL A 91 8.68 -9.86 -5.45
CA VAL A 91 8.98 -9.15 -4.20
C VAL A 91 9.17 -10.15 -3.06
N MET A 92 8.28 -11.13 -2.93
CA MET A 92 8.38 -12.20 -1.93
C MET A 92 9.69 -12.97 -2.08
N ALA A 93 10.07 -13.36 -3.30
CA ALA A 93 11.34 -14.02 -3.56
C ALA A 93 12.54 -13.17 -3.10
N SER A 94 12.52 -11.86 -3.37
CA SER A 94 13.55 -10.93 -2.88
C SER A 94 13.62 -10.88 -1.36
N TYR A 95 12.48 -10.89 -0.68
CA TYR A 95 12.42 -10.92 0.79
C TYR A 95 12.97 -12.25 1.31
N GLN A 96 12.48 -13.38 0.82
CA GLN A 96 12.91 -14.71 1.24
C GLN A 96 14.42 -14.90 1.10
N VAL A 97 15.00 -14.49 -0.04
CA VAL A 97 16.45 -14.52 -0.26
C VAL A 97 17.18 -13.66 0.76
N THR A 98 16.78 -12.39 0.91
CA THR A 98 17.57 -11.44 1.69
C THR A 98 17.50 -11.74 3.18
N PHE A 99 16.30 -12.00 3.68
CA PHE A 99 16.06 -12.36 5.06
C PHE A 99 16.60 -13.76 5.36
N GLY A 100 16.41 -14.73 4.47
CA GLY A 100 16.91 -16.09 4.63
C GLY A 100 18.45 -16.17 4.69
N ARG A 101 19.15 -15.35 3.91
CA ARG A 101 20.61 -15.29 3.91
C ARG A 101 21.19 -14.59 5.13
N ILE A 102 20.57 -13.51 5.59
CA ILE A 102 21.12 -12.66 6.67
C ILE A 102 20.66 -13.10 8.05
N LEU A 103 19.39 -13.50 8.20
CA LEU A 103 18.75 -13.83 9.48
C LEU A 103 18.47 -15.33 9.65
N GLY A 104 18.69 -16.12 8.59
CA GLY A 104 18.52 -17.57 8.60
C GLY A 104 17.20 -18.07 8.01
N SER A 105 17.13 -19.37 7.73
CA SER A 105 16.02 -20.03 7.03
C SER A 105 14.70 -20.04 7.81
N GLY A 106 14.72 -19.79 9.13
CA GLY A 106 13.51 -19.68 9.96
C GLY A 106 12.55 -18.56 9.50
N TYR A 107 13.07 -17.53 8.82
CA TYR A 107 12.26 -16.40 8.35
C TYR A 107 11.38 -16.71 7.14
N PHE A 108 11.57 -17.84 6.42
CA PHE A 108 10.76 -18.15 5.24
C PHE A 108 9.26 -18.22 5.57
N SER A 109 8.89 -18.78 6.72
CA SER A 109 7.49 -18.86 7.14
C SER A 109 6.90 -17.48 7.46
N ALA A 110 7.67 -16.66 8.19
CA ALA A 110 7.28 -15.31 8.56
C ALA A 110 7.07 -14.41 7.32
N ILE A 111 7.93 -14.55 6.30
CA ILE A 111 7.79 -13.83 5.03
C ILE A 111 6.57 -14.32 4.24
N ARG A 112 6.28 -15.63 4.21
CA ARG A 112 5.04 -16.13 3.58
C ARG A 112 3.79 -15.56 4.25
N LEU A 113 3.77 -15.52 5.58
CA LEU A 113 2.67 -14.91 6.34
C LEU A 113 2.52 -13.43 6.01
N LEU A 114 3.63 -12.68 5.92
CA LEU A 114 3.61 -11.27 5.55
C LEU A 114 2.93 -11.03 4.19
N PHE A 115 3.27 -11.82 3.16
CA PHE A 115 2.66 -11.69 1.84
C PHE A 115 1.23 -12.25 1.77
N LEU A 116 0.87 -13.20 2.63
CA LEU A 116 -0.53 -13.61 2.81
C LEU A 116 -1.36 -12.42 3.32
N ILE A 117 -0.89 -11.72 4.36
CA ILE A 117 -1.56 -10.52 4.91
C ILE A 117 -1.70 -9.44 3.84
N ASN A 118 -0.65 -9.18 3.05
CA ASN A 118 -0.71 -8.22 1.92
C ASN A 118 -1.73 -8.64 0.85
N THR A 119 -1.83 -9.93 0.55
CA THR A 119 -2.82 -10.46 -0.41
C THR A 119 -4.24 -10.24 0.13
N THR A 120 -4.46 -10.52 1.41
CA THR A 120 -5.73 -10.27 2.08
C THR A 120 -6.07 -8.78 2.11
N GLU A 121 -5.11 -7.90 2.40
CA GLU A 121 -5.28 -6.44 2.33
C GLU A 121 -5.80 -6.02 0.93
N ILE A 122 -5.13 -6.47 -0.14
CA ILE A 122 -5.53 -6.13 -1.52
C ILE A 122 -6.91 -6.70 -1.87
N ALA A 123 -7.21 -7.92 -1.44
CA ALA A 123 -8.52 -8.55 -1.67
C ALA A 123 -9.64 -7.74 -1.00
N PHE A 124 -9.46 -7.33 0.27
CA PHE A 124 -10.46 -6.55 0.97
C PHE A 124 -10.60 -5.13 0.43
N LEU A 125 -9.52 -4.52 -0.10
CA LEU A 125 -9.59 -3.25 -0.83
C LEU A 125 -10.47 -3.34 -2.08
N LEU A 126 -10.37 -4.46 -2.83
CA LEU A 126 -11.23 -4.72 -3.97
C LEU A 126 -12.67 -4.96 -3.55
N ILE A 127 -12.90 -5.82 -2.56
CA ILE A 127 -14.24 -6.16 -2.08
C ILE A 127 -14.97 -4.90 -1.59
N MET A 128 -14.33 -4.08 -0.75
CA MET A 128 -14.95 -2.84 -0.25
C MET A 128 -15.24 -1.82 -1.37
N SER A 129 -14.44 -1.83 -2.45
CA SER A 129 -14.65 -0.95 -3.60
C SER A 129 -15.84 -1.42 -4.45
N VAL A 130 -16.00 -2.74 -4.61
CA VAL A 130 -17.13 -3.36 -5.32
C VAL A 130 -18.43 -3.12 -4.59
N ILE A 131 -18.48 -3.27 -3.26
CA ILE A 131 -19.68 -3.09 -2.44
C ILE A 131 -19.86 -1.58 -2.15
N PRO A 132 -20.82 -0.90 -2.79
CA PRO A 132 -21.08 0.51 -2.47
C PRO A 132 -21.63 0.69 -1.05
N SER A 133 -21.16 1.75 -0.41
CA SER A 133 -21.67 2.23 0.88
C SER A 133 -23.17 2.54 0.85
N SER A 134 -23.70 2.98 -0.30
CA SER A 134 -25.11 3.32 -0.50
C SER A 134 -26.04 2.13 -0.68
N SER A 135 -25.52 0.95 -1.06
CA SER A 135 -26.36 -0.25 -1.24
C SER A 135 -26.33 -1.17 -0.02
N ASN A 136 -25.16 -1.34 0.59
CA ASN A 136 -25.00 -2.17 1.79
C ASN A 136 -23.91 -1.56 2.67
N TYR A 137 -24.33 -0.64 3.54
CA TYR A 137 -23.43 0.09 4.43
C TYR A 137 -22.69 -0.84 5.41
N GLU A 138 -23.37 -1.85 5.95
CA GLU A 138 -22.77 -2.77 6.93
C GLU A 138 -21.65 -3.61 6.32
N ALA A 139 -21.91 -4.23 5.16
CA ALA A 139 -20.89 -4.99 4.45
C ALA A 139 -19.71 -4.11 4.01
N HIS A 140 -19.99 -2.90 3.52
CA HIS A 140 -18.94 -1.93 3.16
C HIS A 140 -18.08 -1.54 4.36
N ARG A 141 -18.70 -1.21 5.50
CA ARG A 141 -18.00 -0.84 6.74
C ARG A 141 -17.13 -1.99 7.26
N ASN A 142 -17.66 -3.21 7.28
CA ASN A 142 -16.93 -4.38 7.79
C ASN A 142 -15.74 -4.73 6.90
N THR A 143 -15.90 -4.66 5.58
CA THR A 143 -14.80 -4.92 4.63
C THR A 143 -13.74 -3.84 4.65
N LEU A 144 -14.11 -2.56 4.81
CA LEU A 144 -13.19 -1.45 5.09
C LEU A 144 -12.38 -1.71 6.37
N ALA A 145 -13.03 -2.15 7.45
CA ALA A 145 -12.34 -2.44 8.71
C ALA A 145 -11.30 -3.56 8.56
N VAL A 146 -11.63 -4.64 7.85
CA VAL A 146 -10.68 -5.73 7.58
C VAL A 146 -9.52 -5.24 6.69
N PHE A 147 -9.78 -4.44 5.65
CA PHE A 147 -8.73 -3.83 4.83
C PHE A 147 -7.75 -3.01 5.70
N VAL A 148 -8.26 -2.11 6.54
CA VAL A 148 -7.43 -1.27 7.43
C VAL A 148 -6.64 -2.13 8.41
N LEU A 149 -7.27 -3.15 9.02
CA LEU A 149 -6.59 -4.06 9.95
C LEU A 149 -5.43 -4.80 9.27
N MET A 150 -5.67 -5.40 8.11
CA MET A 150 -4.63 -6.12 7.36
C MET A 150 -3.50 -5.18 6.92
N SER A 151 -3.84 -3.94 6.53
CA SER A 151 -2.87 -2.92 6.19
C SER A 151 -1.95 -2.57 7.37
N VAL A 152 -2.53 -2.32 8.54
CA VAL A 152 -1.76 -2.03 9.76
C VAL A 152 -0.88 -3.22 10.15
N LEU A 153 -1.41 -4.44 10.14
CA LEU A 153 -0.65 -5.66 10.44
C LEU A 153 0.52 -5.85 9.47
N PHE A 154 0.29 -5.64 8.17
CA PHE A 154 1.33 -5.70 7.15
C PHE A 154 2.43 -4.67 7.43
N MET A 155 2.06 -3.39 7.61
CA MET A 155 3.04 -2.32 7.84
C MET A 155 3.84 -2.51 9.12
N ILE A 156 3.24 -3.03 10.20
CA ILE A 156 3.94 -3.35 11.46
C ILE A 156 4.97 -4.45 11.22
N LEU A 157 4.56 -5.58 10.63
CA LEU A 157 5.44 -6.72 10.41
C LEU A 157 6.56 -6.36 9.45
N ASP A 158 6.25 -5.75 8.30
CA ASP A 158 7.24 -5.32 7.33
C ASP A 158 8.22 -4.27 7.91
N SER A 159 7.73 -3.29 8.67
CA SER A 159 8.62 -2.33 9.35
C SER A 159 9.51 -2.99 10.41
N SER A 160 8.99 -3.99 11.12
CA SER A 160 9.76 -4.74 12.13
C SER A 160 10.87 -5.58 11.50
N PHE A 161 10.58 -6.24 10.38
CA PHE A 161 11.53 -7.02 9.61
C PHE A 161 12.67 -6.13 9.08
N PHE A 162 12.34 -4.97 8.50
CA PHE A 162 13.38 -4.03 8.03
C PHE A 162 14.20 -3.45 9.17
N ARG A 163 13.62 -3.23 10.36
CA ARG A 163 14.38 -2.82 11.55
C ARG A 163 15.37 -3.89 11.97
N GLN A 164 14.91 -5.13 12.15
CA GLN A 164 15.79 -6.25 12.50
C GLN A 164 16.92 -6.42 11.49
N LEU A 165 16.60 -6.36 10.20
CA LEU A 165 17.61 -6.46 9.14
C LEU A 165 18.64 -5.31 9.20
N ALA A 166 18.19 -4.09 9.47
CA ALA A 166 19.06 -2.93 9.64
C ALA A 166 19.97 -3.07 10.86
N ASP A 167 19.42 -3.54 11.99
CA ASP A 167 20.15 -3.72 13.25
C ASP A 167 21.21 -4.82 13.12
N HIS A 168 20.91 -5.91 12.41
CA HIS A 168 21.85 -7.01 12.15
C HIS A 168 22.97 -6.66 11.17
N THR A 169 22.69 -5.85 10.14
CA THR A 169 23.66 -5.55 9.08
C THR A 169 24.46 -4.28 9.32
N GLY A 170 23.94 -3.32 10.10
CA GLY A 170 24.53 -1.98 10.21
C GLY A 170 24.51 -1.17 8.91
N ASN A 171 23.83 -1.65 7.87
CA ASN A 171 23.85 -1.04 6.54
C ASN A 171 23.03 0.27 6.53
N SER A 172 23.67 1.38 6.16
CA SER A 172 23.07 2.72 6.18
C SER A 172 21.83 2.86 5.27
N TYR A 173 21.79 2.15 4.14
CA TYR A 173 20.62 2.09 3.27
C TYR A 173 19.44 1.40 3.97
N LEU A 174 19.67 0.25 4.61
CA LEU A 174 18.64 -0.49 5.33
C LEU A 174 18.12 0.29 6.54
N VAL A 175 19.00 0.96 7.29
CA VAL A 175 18.62 1.86 8.38
C VAL A 175 17.72 3.00 7.88
N ARG A 176 18.09 3.63 6.76
CA ARG A 176 17.27 4.69 6.15
C ARG A 176 15.90 4.17 5.70
N GLN A 177 15.86 2.98 5.09
CA GLN A 177 14.62 2.35 4.65
C GLN A 177 13.73 1.99 5.85
N ALA A 178 14.29 1.39 6.90
CA ALA A 178 13.57 1.08 8.15
C ALA A 178 13.03 2.34 8.83
N CYS A 179 13.80 3.42 8.86
CA CYS A 179 13.36 4.71 9.39
C CYS A 179 12.20 5.29 8.56
N ARG A 180 12.29 5.25 7.23
CA ARG A 180 11.22 5.71 6.34
C ARG A 180 9.93 4.92 6.53
N LYS A 181 10.01 3.58 6.58
CA LYS A 181 8.85 2.70 6.83
C LYS A 181 8.23 2.99 8.21
N ARG A 182 9.04 3.14 9.26
CA ARG A 182 8.56 3.51 10.61
C ARG A 182 7.83 4.86 10.61
N LYS A 183 8.39 5.89 9.95
CA LYS A 183 7.76 7.22 9.87
C LYS A 183 6.38 7.14 9.19
N LEU A 184 6.29 6.41 8.09
CA LEU A 184 5.02 6.20 7.38
C LEU A 184 4.01 5.42 8.23
N LEU A 185 4.43 4.36 8.93
CA LEU A 185 3.58 3.61 9.85
C LEU A 185 3.04 4.50 10.98
N VAL A 186 3.89 5.29 11.64
CA VAL A 186 3.48 6.19 12.72
C VAL A 186 2.51 7.26 12.20
N ALA A 187 2.79 7.85 11.03
CA ALA A 187 1.90 8.81 10.40
C ALA A 187 0.54 8.18 10.05
N TYR A 188 0.53 6.95 9.53
CA TYR A 188 -0.69 6.22 9.18
C TYR A 188 -1.53 5.90 10.43
N LEU A 189 -0.92 5.35 11.48
CA LEU A 189 -1.61 5.07 12.76
C LEU A 189 -2.17 6.35 13.39
N SER A 190 -1.40 7.44 13.39
CA SER A 190 -1.85 8.73 13.93
C SER A 190 -3.05 9.26 13.13
N THR A 191 -3.02 9.12 11.81
CA THR A 191 -4.12 9.53 10.93
C THR A 191 -5.36 8.68 11.18
N LEU A 192 -5.23 7.35 11.31
CA LEU A 192 -6.34 6.45 11.60
C LEU A 192 -6.99 6.75 12.96
N ALA A 193 -6.18 7.08 13.98
CA ALA A 193 -6.68 7.51 15.27
C ALA A 193 -7.53 8.78 15.13
N ILE A 194 -7.04 9.79 14.39
CA ILE A 194 -7.79 11.03 14.13
C ILE A 194 -9.09 10.73 13.38
N VAL A 195 -9.05 9.92 12.31
CA VAL A 195 -10.25 9.52 11.55
C VAL A 195 -11.27 8.86 12.48
N GLY A 196 -10.84 7.91 13.31
CA GLY A 196 -11.72 7.22 14.28
C GLY A 196 -12.34 8.17 15.30
N THR A 197 -11.55 9.11 15.85
CA THR A 197 -12.03 10.12 16.81
C THR A 197 -13.03 11.08 16.16
N VAL A 198 -12.72 11.61 14.97
CA VAL A 198 -13.62 12.53 14.27
C VAL A 198 -14.90 11.82 13.83
N TYR A 199 -14.80 10.56 13.39
CA TYR A 199 -15.98 9.73 13.09
C TYR A 199 -16.87 9.56 14.31
N TYR A 200 -16.28 9.19 15.46
CA TYR A 200 -17.02 9.09 16.73
C TYR A 200 -17.70 10.42 17.09
N ILE A 201 -16.97 11.54 17.02
CA ILE A 201 -17.53 12.85 17.32
C ILE A 201 -18.69 13.20 16.37
N HIS A 202 -18.53 12.94 15.08
CA HIS A 202 -19.56 13.19 14.07
C HIS A 202 -20.82 12.35 14.34
N THR A 203 -20.66 11.07 14.68
CA THR A 203 -21.79 10.17 14.94
C THR A 203 -22.58 10.53 16.20
N PHE A 204 -21.92 10.98 17.27
CA PHE A 204 -22.58 11.22 18.56
C PHE A 204 -22.99 12.68 18.78
N TYR A 205 -22.22 13.65 18.30
CA TYR A 205 -22.42 15.07 18.60
C TYR A 205 -22.83 15.90 17.38
N CYS A 206 -22.71 15.36 16.16
CA CYS A 206 -23.10 16.04 14.91
C CYS A 206 -22.60 17.49 14.75
N PRO A 207 -21.36 17.87 15.16
CA PRO A 207 -20.94 19.26 15.02
C PRO A 207 -20.74 19.62 13.53
N PRO A 208 -20.92 20.89 13.16
CA PRO A 208 -20.68 21.35 11.80
C PRO A 208 -19.22 21.07 11.39
N TYR A 209 -19.01 20.75 10.11
CA TYR A 209 -17.71 20.49 9.49
C TYR A 209 -16.94 19.25 9.97
N ALA A 210 -17.40 18.51 10.99
CA ALA A 210 -16.70 17.28 11.41
C ALA A 210 -16.61 16.24 10.29
N TYR A 211 -17.64 16.13 9.44
CA TYR A 211 -17.59 15.25 8.27
C TYR A 211 -16.54 15.72 7.24
N THR A 212 -16.36 17.03 7.06
CA THR A 212 -15.29 17.57 6.20
C THR A 212 -13.90 17.20 6.74
N LEU A 213 -13.71 17.30 8.05
CA LEU A 213 -12.46 16.94 8.71
C LEU A 213 -12.19 15.43 8.60
N PHE A 214 -13.22 14.61 8.79
CA PHE A 214 -13.16 13.16 8.58
C PHE A 214 -12.69 12.84 7.15
N SER A 215 -13.33 13.43 6.13
CA SER A 215 -12.97 13.23 4.73
C SER A 215 -11.53 13.65 4.42
N ALA A 216 -11.07 14.78 4.98
CA ALA A 216 -9.70 15.23 4.77
C ALA A 216 -8.66 14.22 5.31
N PHE A 217 -8.86 13.71 6.53
CA PHE A 217 -7.95 12.71 7.11
C PHE A 217 -8.10 11.33 6.47
N GLU A 218 -9.28 10.97 5.96
CA GLU A 218 -9.48 9.77 5.14
C GLU A 218 -8.60 9.82 3.88
N TYR A 219 -8.55 10.97 3.19
CA TYR A 219 -7.68 11.14 2.01
C TYR A 219 -6.20 11.01 2.37
N ILE A 220 -5.79 11.61 3.49
CA ILE A 220 -4.41 11.51 4.00
C ILE A 220 -4.07 10.05 4.30
N ALA A 221 -4.99 9.29 4.92
CA ALA A 221 -4.79 7.87 5.22
C ALA A 221 -4.60 7.05 3.94
N ILE A 222 -5.41 7.29 2.91
CA ILE A 222 -5.27 6.64 1.58
C ILE A 222 -3.91 6.94 0.97
N CYS A 223 -3.49 8.22 0.98
CA CYS A 223 -2.17 8.62 0.49
C CYS A 223 -1.03 7.93 1.24
N LEU A 224 -1.10 7.86 2.57
CA LEU A 224 -0.09 7.20 3.40
C LEU A 224 0.00 5.69 3.13
N ASN A 225 -1.16 5.01 2.98
CA ASN A 225 -1.21 3.61 2.59
C ASN A 225 -0.50 3.39 1.23
N VAL A 226 -0.87 4.18 0.22
CA VAL A 226 -0.25 4.13 -1.11
C VAL A 226 1.25 4.40 -1.04
N CYS A 227 1.68 5.44 -0.30
CA CYS A 227 3.09 5.77 -0.13
C CYS A 227 3.88 4.64 0.53
N TYR A 228 3.32 3.97 1.53
CA TYR A 228 3.97 2.82 2.17
C TYR A 228 4.18 1.68 1.18
N HIS A 229 3.14 1.33 0.42
CA HIS A 229 3.21 0.25 -0.56
C HIS A 229 4.13 0.58 -1.74
N PHE A 230 4.21 1.85 -2.15
CA PHE A 230 5.21 2.31 -3.11
C PHE A 230 6.65 2.09 -2.60
N VAL A 231 6.91 2.40 -1.32
CA VAL A 231 8.23 2.15 -0.69
C VAL A 231 8.52 0.66 -0.58
N MET A 232 7.51 -0.16 -0.27
CA MET A 232 7.63 -1.62 -0.20
C MET A 232 7.97 -2.23 -1.56
N LEU A 233 7.26 -1.82 -2.62
CA LEU A 233 7.48 -2.26 -4.00
C LEU A 233 8.79 -1.71 -4.59
N GLY A 234 9.29 -0.59 -4.08
CA GLY A 234 10.58 -0.01 -4.47
C GLY A 234 11.77 -0.96 -4.35
N VAL A 235 11.62 -2.09 -3.64
CA VAL A 235 12.62 -3.16 -3.57
C VAL A 235 12.95 -3.77 -4.94
N VAL A 236 11.97 -3.87 -5.83
CA VAL A 236 12.13 -4.53 -7.14
C VAL A 236 12.34 -3.55 -8.30
N HIS A 237 12.51 -2.25 -8.03
CA HIS A 237 12.58 -1.21 -9.08
C HIS A 237 13.74 -1.39 -10.08
N ARG A 238 14.84 -2.04 -9.66
CA ARG A 238 16.00 -2.34 -10.52
C ARG A 238 15.94 -3.71 -11.19
N LYS A 239 14.84 -4.46 -11.06
CA LYS A 239 14.71 -5.75 -11.77
C LYS A 239 14.23 -5.53 -13.21
N PRO A 240 14.59 -6.40 -14.16
CA PRO A 240 13.93 -6.44 -15.47
C PRO A 240 12.47 -6.90 -15.32
N VAL A 241 11.60 -6.55 -16.27
CA VAL A 241 10.19 -6.99 -16.26
C VAL A 241 10.06 -8.49 -16.47
N SER A 242 11.04 -9.14 -17.12
CA SER A 242 11.08 -10.60 -17.26
C SER A 242 11.12 -11.31 -15.90
N ALA A 243 11.60 -10.65 -14.84
CA ALA A 243 11.59 -11.18 -13.48
C ALA A 243 10.17 -11.41 -12.90
N ILE A 244 9.12 -10.90 -13.56
CA ILE A 244 7.73 -11.25 -13.23
C ILE A 244 7.41 -12.68 -13.70
N LEU A 245 7.94 -13.08 -14.86
CA LEU A 245 7.72 -14.39 -15.49
C LEU A 245 8.72 -15.44 -15.02
N GLU A 246 9.93 -15.03 -14.69
CA GLU A 246 10.97 -15.92 -14.18
C GLU A 246 10.70 -16.25 -12.70
N ARG A 247 10.36 -17.51 -12.42
CA ARG A 247 10.50 -18.06 -11.06
C ARG A 247 11.95 -17.86 -10.62
N PRO A 248 12.27 -17.72 -9.33
CA PRO A 248 13.64 -17.51 -8.88
C PRO A 248 14.49 -18.74 -9.22
N VAL A 249 15.06 -18.74 -10.43
CA VAL A 249 16.07 -19.69 -10.87
C VAL A 249 17.39 -19.19 -10.29
N HIS A 250 18.09 -20.11 -9.65
CA HIS A 250 19.35 -19.89 -8.95
C HIS A 250 20.30 -18.91 -9.64
N GLY A 251 20.75 -17.88 -8.94
CA GLY A 251 22.01 -17.19 -9.26
C GLY A 251 21.99 -15.67 -9.26
N GLU A 252 20.91 -15.01 -9.71
CA GLU A 252 20.91 -13.53 -9.81
C GLU A 252 20.31 -12.86 -8.56
N PHE A 253 21.16 -12.71 -7.54
CA PHE A 253 20.80 -12.14 -6.25
C PHE A 253 20.94 -10.62 -6.25
N PHE A 254 19.82 -9.90 -6.37
CA PHE A 254 19.77 -8.48 -6.04
C PHE A 254 19.39 -8.32 -4.56
N LEU A 255 20.41 -8.25 -3.69
CA LEU A 255 20.26 -7.68 -2.36
C LEU A 255 19.62 -6.30 -2.47
N PHE A 256 18.88 -5.88 -1.42
CA PHE A 256 18.51 -4.48 -1.24
C PHE A 256 19.78 -3.63 -1.45
N CYS A 257 19.86 -2.93 -2.57
CA CYS A 257 21.14 -2.50 -3.13
C CYS A 257 21.84 -1.49 -2.21
N ASP A 258 22.99 -1.86 -1.65
CA ASP A 258 24.24 -1.14 -1.87
C ASP A 258 25.41 -2.14 -1.79
N THR A 259 26.39 -1.94 -2.67
CA THR A 259 27.52 -2.83 -3.03
C THR A 259 28.60 -2.96 -1.95
N SER A 260 28.20 -3.18 -0.69
CA SER A 260 29.13 -3.20 0.45
C SER A 260 28.64 -4.06 1.61
N LEU A 261 27.91 -5.15 1.34
CA LEU A 261 27.78 -6.20 2.34
C LEU A 261 29.04 -7.07 2.25
N PRO A 262 29.87 -7.15 3.31
CA PRO A 262 30.97 -8.09 3.34
C PRO A 262 30.40 -9.50 3.17
N LEU A 263 31.06 -10.28 2.31
CA LEU A 263 30.76 -11.69 2.09
C LEU A 263 30.85 -12.49 3.38
#